data_AF-H2YCR1-F1
#
_entry.id   AF-H2YCR1-F1
#
_cell.length_a   1.000
_cell.length_b   1.000
_cell.length_c   1.000
_cell.angle_alpha   90.00
_cell.angle_beta   90.00
_cell.angle_gamma   90.00
#
_symmetry.space_group_name_H-M   'P 1'
#
loop_
_entity.id
_entity.type
_entity.pdbx_description
1 polymer ?
#
loop_
_entity_poly.entity_id
_entity_poly.type
_entity_poly.pdbx_seq_one_letter_code
_entity_poly.pdbx_strand_id
1 'polypeptide(L)'
;MHLCFILHGTMEFNLRGVKPLSRLFDTTGINCFMDELTSQKSKLPNRDHIDLAVSSERKQFLTKLVTAAVASHGDSKKEMSEVKNWVETCLQMASEFQIDRNTIQLHYVNELFRYALDQNGYEALHTVSDVEVLGSTLILIVGQRLSRFLLNTSPDDGVILLSQMPPVVNTWIRTQDPSHLAKADVSIELIHELAQKVAYMLPENHSQYSMGLYLLEAAAAIKNS
;
A
#
# COMPACT_ATOMS: atom_id res chain seq x y z
N MET A 1 25.61 -4.00 -4.59
CA MET A 1 24.48 -3.62 -5.46
C MET A 1 23.41 -2.81 -4.71
N HIS A 2 22.97 -3.23 -3.52
CA HIS A 2 21.89 -2.58 -2.75
C HIS A 2 22.09 -1.09 -2.44
N LEU A 3 23.30 -0.69 -2.02
CA LEU A 3 23.56 0.71 -1.69
C LEU A 3 23.34 1.66 -2.87
N CYS A 4 23.75 1.25 -4.08
CA CYS A 4 23.56 2.06 -5.29
C CYS A 4 22.07 2.27 -5.57
N PHE A 5 21.26 1.21 -5.50
CA PHE A 5 19.82 1.30 -5.68
C PHE A 5 19.15 2.16 -4.58
N ILE A 6 19.56 2.00 -3.32
CA ILE A 6 19.04 2.81 -2.21
C ILE A 6 19.33 4.30 -2.44
N LEU A 7 20.56 4.63 -2.82
CA LEU A 7 20.96 6.01 -3.11
C LEU A 7 20.21 6.55 -4.32
N HIS A 8 20.12 5.78 -5.41
CA HIS A 8 19.39 6.15 -6.61
C HIS A 8 17.92 6.41 -6.29
N GLY A 9 17.20 5.49 -5.64
CA GLY A 9 15.80 5.69 -5.25
C GLY A 9 15.61 6.87 -4.28
N THR A 10 16.54 7.08 -3.35
CA THR A 10 16.49 8.23 -2.43
C THR A 10 16.59 9.56 -3.20
N MET A 11 17.48 9.65 -4.19
CA MET A 11 17.65 10.85 -5.01
C MET A 11 16.49 11.03 -5.99
N GLU A 12 16.13 9.98 -6.71
CA GLU A 12 15.09 9.94 -7.74
C GLU A 12 13.73 10.42 -7.19
N PHE A 13 13.37 9.96 -6.00
CA PHE A 13 12.10 10.28 -5.37
C PHE A 13 12.20 11.33 -4.25
N ASN A 14 13.39 11.91 -4.05
CA ASN A 14 13.67 12.90 -3.00
C ASN A 14 13.20 12.44 -1.59
N LEU A 15 13.52 11.20 -1.24
CA LEU A 15 13.07 10.58 0.01
C LEU A 15 13.78 11.20 1.22
N ARG A 16 13.04 11.92 2.06
CA ARG A 16 13.60 12.59 3.24
C ARG A 16 13.84 11.63 4.40
N GLY A 17 14.91 11.89 5.15
CA GLY A 17 15.21 11.20 6.40
C GLY A 17 15.79 9.79 6.24
N VAL A 18 16.11 9.36 5.01
CA VAL A 18 16.81 8.10 4.77
C VAL A 18 18.28 8.27 5.17
N LYS A 19 18.78 7.38 6.03
CA LYS A 19 20.21 7.31 6.40
C LYS A 19 20.75 5.93 6.00
N PRO A 20 21.11 5.72 4.72
CA PRO A 20 21.38 4.39 4.17
C PRO A 20 22.37 3.59 5.02
N LEU A 21 23.54 4.18 5.29
CA LEU A 21 24.62 3.48 6.00
C LEU A 21 24.30 3.20 7.47
N SER A 22 23.67 4.12 8.19
CA SER A 22 23.48 3.98 9.64
C SER A 22 22.15 3.37 10.08
N ARG A 23 21.18 3.23 9.17
CA ARG A 23 19.85 2.67 9.50
C ARG A 23 19.49 1.42 8.71
N LEU A 24 20.01 1.25 7.50
CA LEU A 24 19.66 0.11 6.64
C LEU A 24 20.73 -0.99 6.63
N PHE A 25 21.93 -0.70 7.13
CA PHE A 25 23.00 -1.68 7.29
C PHE A 25 23.33 -1.82 8.77
N ASP A 26 23.47 -3.07 9.21
CA ASP A 26 24.02 -3.40 10.52
C ASP A 26 25.53 -3.15 10.53
N THR A 27 26.12 -3.05 11.71
CA THR A 27 27.58 -2.84 11.86
C THR A 27 28.38 -3.89 11.08
N THR A 28 27.90 -5.13 11.07
CA THR A 28 28.46 -6.21 10.25
C THR A 28 28.41 -5.91 8.75
N GLY A 29 27.26 -5.49 8.22
CA GLY A 29 27.12 -5.14 6.81
C GLY A 29 27.97 -3.94 6.40
N ILE A 30 28.11 -2.94 7.27
CA ILE A 30 29.00 -1.78 7.04
C ILE A 30 30.46 -2.24 7.00
N ASN A 31 30.89 -3.07 7.95
CA ASN A 31 32.26 -3.56 8.01
C ASN A 31 32.61 -4.41 6.79
N CYS A 32 31.73 -5.34 6.37
CA CYS A 32 31.94 -6.13 5.15
C CYS A 32 32.05 -5.24 3.89
N PHE A 33 31.22 -4.20 3.79
CA PHE A 33 31.30 -3.25 2.66
C PHE A 33 32.61 -2.45 2.67
N MET A 34 33.06 -2.01 3.85
CA MET A 34 34.34 -1.32 3.99
C MET A 34 35.53 -2.23 3.68
N ASP A 35 35.48 -3.48 4.14
CA ASP A 35 36.50 -4.50 3.88
C ASP A 35 36.60 -4.83 2.38
N GLU A 36 35.46 -4.90 1.68
CA GLU A 36 35.40 -5.05 0.22
C GLU A 36 36.04 -3.84 -0.49
N LEU A 37 35.73 -2.61 -0.05
CA LEU A 37 36.31 -1.39 -0.59
C LEU A 37 37.82 -1.28 -0.36
N THR A 38 38.32 -1.74 0.80
CA THR A 38 39.74 -1.68 1.14
C THR A 38 40.52 -2.91 0.68
N SER A 39 39.87 -3.87 0.01
CA SER A 39 40.44 -5.18 -0.35
C SER A 39 40.98 -5.96 0.86
N GLN A 40 40.49 -5.69 2.06
CA GLN A 40 40.81 -6.45 3.27
C GLN A 40 39.95 -7.71 3.32
N LYS A 41 40.57 -8.89 3.37
CA LYS A 41 39.85 -10.15 3.59
C LYS A 41 39.47 -10.28 5.07
N SER A 42 38.27 -9.86 5.45
CA SER A 42 37.68 -10.22 6.74
C SER A 42 36.86 -11.49 6.64
N LYS A 43 36.80 -12.26 7.74
CA LYS A 43 35.92 -13.43 7.84
C LYS A 43 34.49 -12.92 8.02
N LEU A 44 33.59 -13.28 7.11
CA LEU A 44 32.16 -12.99 7.26
C LEU A 44 31.65 -13.58 8.59
N PRO A 45 31.05 -12.77 9.48
CA PRO A 45 30.35 -13.31 10.64
C PRO A 45 29.16 -14.15 10.16
N ASN A 46 28.87 -15.26 10.86
CA ASN A 46 27.64 -16.02 10.65
C ASN A 46 26.44 -15.08 10.88
N ARG A 47 25.66 -14.87 9.83
CA ARG A 47 24.58 -13.88 9.78
C ARG A 47 23.27 -14.50 10.29
N ASP A 48 23.29 -15.01 11.52
CA ASP A 48 22.15 -15.77 12.06
C ASP A 48 21.09 -14.88 12.74
N HIS A 49 21.37 -13.58 12.93
CA HIS A 49 20.41 -12.65 13.55
C HIS A 49 20.50 -11.24 12.95
N ILE A 50 19.46 -10.80 12.24
CA ILE A 50 19.29 -9.40 11.82
C ILE A 50 18.62 -8.64 12.96
N ASP A 51 19.16 -7.48 13.32
CA ASP A 51 18.54 -6.59 14.29
C ASP A 51 17.12 -6.20 13.83
N LEU A 52 16.12 -6.39 14.70
CA LEU A 52 14.72 -6.07 14.44
C LEU A 52 14.52 -4.60 14.06
N ALA A 53 15.31 -3.68 14.65
CA ALA A 53 15.27 -2.26 14.32
C ALA A 53 15.73 -2.02 12.88
N VAL A 54 16.81 -2.69 12.45
CA VAL A 54 17.33 -2.61 11.08
C VAL A 54 16.34 -3.21 10.09
N SER A 55 15.71 -4.34 10.44
CA SER A 55 14.67 -4.97 9.61
C SER A 55 13.46 -4.05 9.44
N SER A 56 13.01 -3.39 10.53
CA SER A 56 11.93 -2.42 10.49
C SER A 56 12.26 -1.20 9.62
N GLU A 57 13.46 -0.63 9.74
CA GLU A 57 13.90 0.51 8.92
C GLU A 57 14.01 0.12 7.43
N ARG A 58 14.50 -1.08 7.13
CA ARG A 58 14.52 -1.63 5.76
C ARG A 58 13.12 -1.77 5.19
N LYS A 59 12.17 -2.37 5.94
CA LYS A 59 10.77 -2.47 5.53
C LYS A 59 10.17 -1.09 5.28
N GLN A 60 10.40 -0.14 6.18
CA GLN A 60 9.91 1.24 6.03
C GLN A 60 10.51 1.94 4.80
N PHE A 61 11.79 1.73 4.51
CA PHE A 61 12.41 2.28 3.31
C PHE A 61 11.77 1.71 2.04
N LEU A 62 11.62 0.39 1.95
CA LEU A 62 11.03 -0.28 0.79
C LEU A 62 9.59 0.17 0.56
N THR A 63 8.75 0.26 1.60
CA THR A 63 7.37 0.74 1.45
C THR A 63 7.30 2.21 1.05
N LYS A 64 8.17 3.08 1.59
CA LYS A 64 8.29 4.48 1.16
C LYS A 64 8.67 4.60 -0.33
N LEU A 65 9.60 3.76 -0.78
CA LEU A 65 10.03 3.75 -2.18
C LEU A 65 8.90 3.30 -3.11
N VAL A 66 8.15 2.26 -2.73
CA VAL A 66 6.95 1.81 -3.45
C VAL A 66 5.88 2.91 -3.51
N THR A 67 5.56 3.56 -2.39
CA THR A 67 4.63 4.70 -2.37
C THR A 67 5.07 5.79 -3.33
N ALA A 68 6.35 6.18 -3.31
CA ALA A 68 6.84 7.24 -4.18
C ALA A 68 6.85 6.85 -5.66
N ALA A 69 7.15 5.59 -5.98
CA ALA A 69 7.06 5.06 -7.34
C ALA A 69 5.60 5.12 -7.86
N VAL A 70 4.63 4.62 -7.08
CA VAL A 70 3.21 4.69 -7.45
C VAL A 70 2.74 6.14 -7.59
N ALA A 71 3.13 7.02 -6.66
CA ALA A 71 2.82 8.45 -6.72
C ALA A 71 3.34 9.09 -8.01
N SER A 72 4.55 8.74 -8.45
CA SER A 72 5.13 9.29 -9.67
C SER A 72 4.35 8.93 -10.94
N HIS A 73 3.70 7.77 -10.96
CA HIS A 73 2.78 7.44 -12.05
C HIS A 73 1.46 8.20 -11.93
N GLY A 74 0.91 8.34 -10.72
CA GLY A 74 -0.28 9.16 -10.47
C GLY A 74 -0.13 10.62 -10.88
N ASP A 75 1.09 11.16 -10.78
CA ASP A 75 1.49 12.50 -11.23
C ASP A 75 1.82 12.58 -12.74
N SER A 76 1.63 11.48 -13.50
CA SER A 76 2.01 11.35 -14.92
C SER A 76 3.50 11.58 -15.21
N LYS A 77 4.38 11.36 -14.24
CA LYS A 77 5.83 11.52 -14.39
C LYS A 77 6.53 10.25 -14.90
N LYS A 78 5.97 9.08 -14.60
CA LYS A 78 6.53 7.77 -14.96
C LYS A 78 5.48 6.85 -15.55
N GLU A 79 5.90 5.97 -16.45
CA GLU A 79 5.05 4.90 -16.93
C GLU A 79 4.85 3.80 -15.88
N MET A 80 3.74 3.07 -15.96
CA MET A 80 3.46 1.94 -15.06
C MET A 80 4.51 0.82 -15.19
N SER A 81 5.13 0.68 -16.36
CA SER A 81 6.26 -0.24 -16.60
C SER A 81 7.44 0.10 -15.69
N GLU A 82 7.80 1.37 -15.57
CA GLU A 82 8.87 1.84 -14.68
C GLU A 82 8.51 1.61 -13.21
N VAL A 83 7.27 1.89 -12.81
CA VAL A 83 6.81 1.61 -11.45
C VAL A 83 6.95 0.13 -11.11
N LYS A 84 6.54 -0.76 -12.02
CA LYS A 84 6.69 -2.22 -11.85
C LYS A 84 8.15 -2.63 -11.68
N ASN A 85 9.08 -2.03 -12.42
CA ASN A 85 10.52 -2.30 -12.26
C ASN A 85 11.05 -1.88 -10.87
N TRP A 86 10.60 -0.73 -10.35
CA TRP A 86 10.93 -0.29 -8.98
C TRP A 86 10.39 -1.27 -7.94
N VAL A 87 9.15 -1.72 -8.09
CA VAL A 87 8.50 -2.67 -7.18
C VAL A 87 9.18 -4.04 -7.22
N GLU A 88 9.51 -4.55 -8.41
CA GLU A 88 10.22 -5.82 -8.57
C GLU A 88 11.58 -5.80 -7.88
N THR A 89 12.32 -4.69 -8.02
CA THR A 89 13.60 -4.52 -7.32
C THR A 89 13.39 -4.44 -5.81
N CYS A 90 12.33 -3.80 -5.32
CA CYS A 90 12.00 -3.78 -3.89
C CYS A 90 11.68 -5.18 -3.35
N LEU A 91 11.00 -6.04 -4.12
CA LEU A 91 10.69 -7.41 -3.74
C LEU A 91 11.95 -8.30 -3.71
N GLN A 92 12.87 -8.10 -4.66
CA GLN A 92 14.17 -8.75 -4.64
C GLN A 92 14.95 -8.36 -3.37
N MET A 93 15.00 -7.06 -3.07
CA MET A 93 15.65 -6.55 -1.85
C MET A 93 14.98 -7.02 -0.57
N ALA A 94 13.66 -7.13 -0.53
CA ALA A 94 12.95 -7.69 0.63
C ALA A 94 13.45 -9.11 0.93
N SER A 95 13.59 -9.94 -0.11
CA SER A 95 14.11 -11.31 0.01
C SER A 95 15.53 -11.33 0.60
N GLU A 96 16.40 -10.46 0.09
CA GLU A 96 17.81 -10.34 0.52
C GLU A 96 17.95 -9.75 1.93
N PHE A 97 16.98 -8.94 2.35
CA PHE A 97 16.85 -8.39 3.69
C PHE A 97 16.12 -9.31 4.67
N GLN A 98 15.70 -10.50 4.24
CA GLN A 98 14.89 -11.44 5.01
C GLN A 98 13.57 -10.82 5.52
N ILE A 99 13.00 -9.91 4.72
CA ILE A 99 11.67 -9.34 4.90
C ILE A 99 10.72 -10.15 4.04
N ASP A 100 9.56 -10.48 4.61
CA ASP A 100 8.49 -11.11 3.84
C ASP A 100 8.11 -10.26 2.62
N ARG A 101 8.19 -10.87 1.43
CA ARG A 101 7.85 -10.21 0.15
C ARG A 101 6.38 -9.82 0.11
N ASN A 102 5.50 -10.62 0.73
CA ASN A 102 4.06 -10.38 0.68
C ASN A 102 3.69 -9.06 1.36
N THR A 103 4.41 -8.67 2.42
CA THR A 103 4.32 -7.34 3.04
C THR A 103 4.51 -6.20 2.02
N ILE A 104 5.49 -6.31 1.11
CA ILE A 104 5.75 -5.27 0.09
C ILE A 104 4.67 -5.33 -1.00
N GLN A 105 4.23 -6.54 -1.37
CA GLN A 105 3.18 -6.74 -2.36
C GLN A 105 1.83 -6.16 -1.90
N LEU A 106 1.43 -6.45 -0.66
CA LEU A 106 0.25 -5.88 -0.01
C LEU A 106 0.29 -4.36 -0.03
N HIS A 107 1.43 -3.78 0.35
CA HIS A 107 1.62 -2.33 0.32
C HIS A 107 1.48 -1.76 -1.08
N TYR A 108 2.13 -2.35 -2.09
CA TYR A 108 2.04 -1.91 -3.47
C TYR A 108 0.59 -1.89 -4.00
N VAL A 109 -0.15 -2.99 -3.81
CA VAL A 109 -1.55 -3.08 -4.25
C VAL A 109 -2.41 -2.04 -3.54
N ASN A 110 -2.22 -1.87 -2.22
CA ASN A 110 -2.93 -0.87 -1.44
C ASN A 110 -2.65 0.56 -1.94
N GLU A 111 -1.39 0.89 -2.30
CA GLU A 111 -1.04 2.18 -2.89
C GLU A 111 -1.75 2.43 -4.23
N LEU A 112 -1.84 1.43 -5.10
CA LEU A 112 -2.55 1.59 -6.39
C LEU A 112 -3.99 2.06 -6.18
N PHE A 113 -4.72 1.45 -5.24
CA PHE A 113 -6.06 1.90 -4.90
C PHE A 113 -6.07 3.26 -4.18
N ARG A 114 -5.11 3.56 -3.30
CA ARG A 114 -5.03 4.91 -2.68
C ARG A 114 -4.81 6.04 -3.68
N TYR A 115 -4.17 5.75 -4.82
CA TYR A 115 -3.94 6.68 -5.93
C TYR A 115 -5.00 6.60 -7.05
N ALA A 116 -6.08 5.84 -6.83
CA ALA A 116 -7.14 5.62 -7.82
C ALA A 116 -6.65 5.04 -9.16
N LEU A 117 -5.66 4.13 -9.08
CA LEU A 117 -5.13 3.34 -10.19
C LEU A 117 -5.75 1.94 -10.18
N ASP A 118 -7.09 1.88 -10.07
CA ASP A 118 -7.86 0.65 -9.82
C ASP A 118 -7.59 -0.44 -10.86
N GLN A 119 -7.49 -0.08 -12.14
CA GLN A 119 -7.17 -1.04 -13.20
C GLN A 119 -5.85 -1.80 -12.91
N ASN A 120 -4.79 -1.07 -12.54
CA ASN A 120 -3.52 -1.68 -12.18
C ASN A 120 -3.61 -2.40 -10.82
N GLY A 121 -4.41 -1.89 -9.90
CA GLY A 121 -4.70 -2.53 -8.61
C GLY A 121 -5.30 -3.92 -8.81
N TYR A 122 -6.34 -4.04 -9.64
CA TYR A 122 -6.97 -5.30 -9.99
C TYR A 122 -6.02 -6.26 -10.68
N GLU A 123 -5.23 -5.76 -11.65
CA GLU A 123 -4.18 -6.55 -12.28
C GLU A 123 -3.18 -7.07 -11.24
N ALA A 124 -2.81 -6.30 -10.23
CA ALA A 124 -1.83 -6.71 -9.24
C ALA A 124 -2.39 -7.65 -8.16
N LEU A 125 -3.71 -7.81 -8.02
CA LEU A 125 -4.30 -8.62 -6.93
C LEU A 125 -3.77 -10.06 -6.88
N HIS A 126 -3.59 -10.71 -8.02
CA HIS A 126 -3.17 -12.12 -8.10
C HIS A 126 -1.73 -12.37 -7.61
N THR A 127 -0.97 -11.30 -7.36
CA THR A 127 0.40 -11.39 -6.86
C THR A 127 0.47 -11.48 -5.34
N VAL A 128 -0.62 -11.16 -4.64
CA VAL A 128 -0.70 -11.17 -3.17
C VAL A 128 -1.09 -12.56 -2.68
N SER A 129 -0.38 -13.04 -1.66
CA SER A 129 -0.66 -14.33 -1.02
C SER A 129 -1.70 -14.21 0.09
N ASP A 130 -1.59 -13.19 0.95
CA ASP A 130 -2.51 -12.97 2.08
C ASP A 130 -3.74 -12.16 1.65
N VAL A 131 -4.66 -12.81 0.94
CA VAL A 131 -5.87 -12.17 0.37
C VAL A 131 -6.80 -11.60 1.44
N GLU A 132 -6.92 -12.25 2.60
CA GLU A 132 -7.77 -11.75 3.69
C GLU A 132 -7.23 -10.44 4.28
N VAL A 133 -5.92 -10.36 4.50
CA VAL A 133 -5.25 -9.13 4.98
C VAL A 133 -5.46 -8.00 3.98
N LEU A 134 -5.33 -8.30 2.68
CA LEU A 134 -5.60 -7.33 1.63
C LEU A 134 -7.06 -6.87 1.64
N GLY A 135 -8.02 -7.80 1.75
CA GLY A 135 -9.44 -7.50 1.84
C GLY A 135 -9.71 -6.53 2.99
N SER A 136 -9.14 -6.79 4.16
CA SER A 136 -9.22 -5.90 5.33
C SER A 136 -8.66 -4.50 5.09
N THR A 137 -7.52 -4.38 4.39
CA THR A 137 -6.97 -3.05 4.08
C THR A 137 -7.81 -2.32 3.04
N LEU A 138 -8.33 -3.03 2.05
CA LEU A 138 -9.15 -2.44 0.98
C LEU A 138 -10.55 -2.03 1.49
N ILE A 139 -11.10 -2.68 2.52
CA ILE A 139 -12.31 -2.18 3.24
C ILE A 139 -12.12 -0.72 3.64
N LEU A 140 -10.96 -0.38 4.22
CA LEU A 140 -10.69 0.99 4.66
C LEU A 140 -10.67 1.96 3.48
N ILE A 141 -10.08 1.57 2.34
CA ILE A 141 -10.07 2.40 1.13
C ILE A 141 -11.49 2.62 0.60
N VAL A 142 -12.31 1.56 0.54
CA VAL A 142 -13.72 1.68 0.12
C VAL A 142 -14.46 2.65 1.03
N GLY A 143 -14.31 2.51 2.35
CA GLY A 143 -14.91 3.40 3.33
C GLY A 143 -14.48 4.86 3.17
N GLN A 144 -13.17 5.10 3.01
CA GLN A 144 -12.62 6.44 2.81
C GLN A 144 -13.14 7.07 1.51
N ARG A 145 -13.22 6.30 0.43
CA ARG A 145 -13.75 6.79 -0.87
C ARG A 145 -15.23 7.09 -0.79
N LEU A 146 -16.03 6.23 -0.14
CA LEU A 146 -17.45 6.50 0.12
C LEU A 146 -17.63 7.75 0.99
N SER A 147 -16.84 7.90 2.04
CA SER A 147 -16.86 9.09 2.88
C SER A 147 -16.55 10.35 2.06
N ARG A 148 -15.53 10.30 1.19
CA ARG A 148 -15.20 11.42 0.30
C ARG A 148 -16.33 11.73 -0.67
N PHE A 149 -16.90 10.71 -1.30
CA PHE A 149 -17.99 10.85 -2.26
C PHE A 149 -19.20 11.54 -1.62
N LEU A 150 -19.60 11.11 -0.42
CA LEU A 150 -20.71 11.68 0.32
C LEU A 150 -20.43 13.13 0.77
N LEU A 151 -19.19 13.46 1.14
CA LEU A 151 -18.82 14.84 1.46
C LEU A 151 -18.90 15.80 0.27
N ASN A 152 -18.70 15.29 -0.95
CA ASN A 152 -18.81 16.06 -2.18
C ASN A 152 -20.24 16.09 -2.75
N THR A 153 -21.16 15.31 -2.18
CA THR A 153 -22.56 15.27 -2.58
C THR A 153 -23.31 16.48 -1.98
N SER A 154 -24.35 16.97 -2.67
CA SER A 154 -25.17 18.06 -2.13
C SER A 154 -25.79 17.65 -0.78
N PRO A 155 -26.04 18.59 0.17
CA PRO A 155 -26.60 18.22 1.47
C PRO A 155 -27.94 17.48 1.38
N ASP A 156 -28.82 17.88 0.45
CA ASP A 156 -30.15 17.29 0.28
C ASP A 156 -30.04 15.85 -0.27
N ASP A 157 -29.23 15.64 -1.32
CA ASP A 157 -29.00 14.31 -1.90
C ASP A 157 -28.24 13.41 -0.91
N GLY A 158 -27.27 13.98 -0.18
CA GLY A 158 -26.49 13.28 0.82
C GLY A 158 -27.36 12.72 1.95
N VAL A 159 -28.33 13.50 2.44
CA VAL A 159 -29.29 13.02 3.46
C VAL A 159 -30.10 11.85 2.94
N ILE A 160 -30.57 11.91 1.68
CA ILE A 160 -31.33 10.82 1.06
C ILE A 160 -30.46 9.56 0.99
N LEU A 161 -29.25 9.64 0.44
CA LEU A 161 -28.32 8.52 0.32
C LEU A 161 -28.00 7.89 1.69
N LEU A 162 -27.72 8.72 2.69
CA LEU A 162 -27.40 8.29 4.04
C LEU A 162 -28.58 7.61 4.75
N SER A 163 -29.81 8.00 4.41
CA SER A 163 -31.04 7.41 4.98
C SER A 163 -31.32 6.00 4.48
N GLN A 164 -30.75 5.62 3.33
CA GLN A 164 -30.90 4.30 2.72
C GLN A 164 -29.92 3.26 3.26
N MET A 165 -28.92 3.68 4.05
CA MET A 165 -27.88 2.79 4.58
C MET A 165 -28.20 2.31 6.00
N PRO A 166 -27.79 1.08 6.38
CA PRO A 166 -27.90 0.65 7.77
C PRO A 166 -27.10 1.59 8.70
N PRO A 167 -27.60 1.92 9.91
CA PRO A 167 -26.97 2.89 10.80
C PRO A 167 -25.50 2.60 11.11
N VAL A 168 -25.15 1.32 11.26
CA VAL A 168 -23.77 0.87 11.51
C VAL A 168 -22.80 1.30 10.42
N VAL A 169 -23.22 1.24 9.16
CA VAL A 169 -22.40 1.59 7.99
C VAL A 169 -22.24 3.10 7.92
N ASN A 170 -23.33 3.84 8.10
CA ASN A 170 -23.33 5.29 8.10
C ASN A 170 -22.39 5.85 9.20
N THR A 171 -22.51 5.35 10.43
CA THR A 171 -21.59 5.73 11.52
C THR A 171 -20.15 5.39 11.18
N TRP A 172 -19.89 4.19 10.67
CA TRP A 172 -18.53 3.75 10.34
C TRP A 172 -17.92 4.56 9.19
N ILE A 173 -18.66 4.87 8.13
CA ILE A 173 -18.21 5.72 7.00
C ILE A 173 -17.81 7.10 7.52
N ARG A 174 -18.58 7.70 8.44
CA ARG A 174 -18.26 9.02 9.02
C ARG A 174 -17.00 9.04 9.88
N THR A 175 -16.57 7.88 10.39
CA THR A 175 -15.28 7.76 11.11
C THR A 175 -14.09 7.59 10.17
N GLN A 176 -14.31 7.38 8.88
CA GLN A 176 -13.23 7.29 7.91
C GLN A 176 -12.65 8.67 7.65
N ASP A 177 -11.33 8.73 7.52
CA ASP A 177 -10.62 9.96 7.16
C ASP A 177 -10.21 9.92 5.68
N PRO A 178 -10.87 10.69 4.80
CA PRO A 178 -10.50 10.79 3.39
C PRO A 178 -9.08 11.31 3.15
N SER A 179 -8.45 11.97 4.13
CA SER A 179 -7.08 12.50 3.99
C SER A 179 -6.03 11.39 3.81
N HIS A 180 -6.38 10.14 4.15
CA HIS A 180 -5.54 8.98 3.91
C HIS A 180 -5.49 8.55 2.44
N LEU A 181 -6.42 9.02 1.60
CA LEU A 181 -6.38 8.80 0.16
C LEU A 181 -5.43 9.79 -0.50
N ALA A 182 -4.60 9.30 -1.43
CA ALA A 182 -3.75 10.19 -2.22
C ALA A 182 -4.54 10.85 -3.35
N LYS A 183 -5.49 10.13 -3.95
CA LYS A 183 -6.46 10.65 -4.91
C LYS A 183 -7.87 10.28 -4.46
N ALA A 184 -8.54 11.26 -3.88
CA ALA A 184 -9.79 11.04 -3.16
C ALA A 184 -11.04 11.06 -4.07
N ASP A 185 -10.98 11.80 -5.18
CA ASP A 185 -12.12 11.98 -6.07
C ASP A 185 -12.18 10.83 -7.09
N VAL A 186 -12.99 9.82 -6.76
CA VAL A 186 -13.20 8.59 -7.53
C VAL A 186 -14.70 8.43 -7.81
N SER A 187 -15.05 7.92 -8.98
CA SER A 187 -16.46 7.73 -9.36
C SER A 187 -17.12 6.62 -8.54
N ILE A 188 -18.45 6.69 -8.39
CA ILE A 188 -19.19 5.67 -7.62
C ILE A 188 -19.09 4.29 -8.25
N GLU A 189 -18.93 4.19 -9.57
CA GLU A 189 -18.75 2.93 -10.29
C GLU A 189 -17.50 2.19 -9.81
N LEU A 190 -16.35 2.89 -9.75
CA LEU A 190 -15.09 2.31 -9.28
C LEU A 190 -15.14 1.95 -7.79
N ILE A 191 -15.82 2.77 -6.98
CA ILE A 191 -16.03 2.48 -5.56
C ILE A 191 -16.84 1.19 -5.39
N HIS A 192 -17.93 1.06 -6.14
CA HIS A 192 -18.79 -0.13 -6.13
C HIS A 192 -18.04 -1.38 -6.61
N GLU A 193 -17.27 -1.29 -7.71
CA GLU A 193 -16.44 -2.40 -8.19
C GLU A 193 -15.44 -2.87 -7.13
N LEU A 194 -14.79 -1.93 -6.44
CA LEU A 194 -13.83 -2.27 -5.38
C LEU A 194 -14.54 -2.91 -4.19
N ALA A 195 -15.68 -2.36 -3.76
CA ALA A 195 -16.50 -2.92 -2.69
C ALA A 195 -16.94 -4.35 -3.02
N GLN A 196 -17.35 -4.60 -4.27
CA GLN A 196 -17.72 -5.93 -4.73
C GLN A 196 -16.53 -6.88 -4.66
N LYS A 197 -15.36 -6.44 -5.13
CA LYS A 197 -14.16 -7.28 -5.11
C LYS A 197 -13.76 -7.64 -3.68
N VAL A 198 -13.82 -6.69 -2.76
CA VAL A 198 -13.49 -6.87 -1.34
C VAL A 198 -14.47 -7.81 -0.63
N ALA A 199 -15.76 -7.71 -0.92
CA ALA A 199 -16.77 -8.62 -0.38
C ALA A 199 -16.49 -10.09 -0.74
N TYR A 200 -15.90 -10.35 -1.91
CA TYR A 200 -15.50 -11.69 -2.33
C TYR A 200 -14.11 -12.14 -1.84
N MET A 201 -13.30 -11.24 -1.26
CA MET A 201 -12.00 -11.58 -0.70
C MET A 201 -12.07 -12.12 0.73
N LEU A 202 -13.11 -11.75 1.48
CA LEU A 202 -13.26 -12.11 2.87
C LEU A 202 -14.20 -13.32 3.00
N PRO A 203 -13.80 -14.39 3.69
CA PRO A 203 -14.67 -15.53 3.94
C PRO A 203 -15.74 -15.20 5.00
N GLU A 204 -16.86 -15.93 5.02
CA GLU A 204 -18.01 -15.68 5.91
C GLU A 204 -17.65 -15.68 7.41
N ASN A 205 -16.63 -16.45 7.80
CA ASN A 205 -16.13 -16.53 9.18
C ASN A 205 -15.18 -15.37 9.56
N HIS A 206 -14.79 -14.52 8.61
CA HIS A 206 -13.90 -13.40 8.87
C HIS A 206 -14.64 -12.28 9.62
N SER A 207 -13.99 -11.65 10.61
CA SER A 207 -14.62 -10.64 11.48
C SER A 207 -15.15 -9.41 10.74
N GLN A 208 -14.60 -9.13 9.56
CA GLN A 208 -14.98 -7.99 8.72
C GLN A 208 -15.87 -8.38 7.52
N TYR A 209 -16.26 -9.64 7.39
CA TYR A 209 -17.10 -10.12 6.29
C TYR A 209 -18.38 -9.28 6.13
N SER A 210 -19.12 -9.10 7.23
CA SER A 210 -20.35 -8.30 7.22
C SER A 210 -20.11 -6.85 6.82
N MET A 211 -18.98 -6.25 7.24
CA MET A 211 -18.63 -4.88 6.84
C MET A 211 -18.38 -4.80 5.32
N GLY A 212 -17.72 -5.80 4.74
CA GLY A 212 -17.53 -5.88 3.28
C GLY A 212 -18.86 -5.89 2.52
N LEU A 213 -19.83 -6.70 2.96
CA LEU A 213 -21.18 -6.76 2.37
C LEU A 213 -21.93 -5.43 2.52
N TYR A 214 -21.89 -4.84 3.71
CA TYR A 214 -22.54 -3.58 3.99
C TYR A 214 -22.00 -2.42 3.13
N LEU A 215 -20.69 -2.38 2.87
CA LEU A 215 -20.10 -1.37 2.00
C LEU A 215 -20.46 -1.59 0.53
N LEU A 216 -20.57 -2.84 0.10
CA LEU A 216 -21.08 -3.19 -1.24
C LEU A 216 -22.53 -2.72 -1.41
N GLU A 217 -23.40 -3.04 -0.45
CA GLU A 217 -24.80 -2.60 -0.46
C GLU A 217 -24.92 -1.07 -0.46
N ALA A 218 -24.14 -0.38 0.37
CA ALA A 218 -24.11 1.07 0.41
C ALA A 218 -23.66 1.68 -0.92
N ALA A 219 -22.58 1.17 -1.52
CA ALA A 219 -22.11 1.63 -2.82
C ALA A 219 -23.14 1.36 -3.94
N ALA A 220 -23.84 0.23 -3.88
CA ALA A 220 -24.89 -0.12 -4.84
C ALA A 220 -26.11 0.79 -4.71
N ALA A 221 -26.54 1.11 -3.48
CA ALA A 221 -27.64 2.03 -3.23
C ALA A 221 -27.35 3.43 -3.78
N ILE A 222 -26.14 3.95 -3.54
CA ILE A 222 -25.72 5.25 -4.08
C ILE A 222 -25.67 5.22 -5.60
N LYS A 223 -25.10 4.17 -6.20
CA LYS A 223 -24.98 4.03 -7.66
C LYS A 223 -26.34 4.02 -8.37
N ASN A 224 -27.37 3.50 -7.71
CA ASN A 224 -28.71 3.32 -8.28
C ASN A 224 -29.68 4.46 -7.94
N SER A 225 -29.25 5.46 -7.16
CA SER A 225 -30.05 6.64 -6.80
C SER A 225 -29.92 7.72 -7.86
#